data_AF-A0A559K5B3-F1
#
_entry.id   AF-A0A559K5B3-F1
#
_cell.length_a   1.000
_cell.length_b   1.000
_cell.length_c   1.000
_cell.angle_alpha   90.00
_cell.angle_beta   90.00
_cell.angle_gamma   90.00
#
_symmetry.space_group_name_H-M   'P 1'
#
loop_
_entity.id
_entity.type
_entity.pdbx_description
1 polymer ?
#
loop_
_entity_poly.entity_id
_entity_poly.type
_entity_poly.pdbx_seq_one_letter_code
_entity_poly.pdbx_strand_id
1 'polypeptide(L)'
;MTGPQFIDAIGWVFEHSPWVAVRAWKKSAPFRSLAELHEAMQLEVQLATESEQLALLRAHPDLAGRLKMSEASVSEQQGAGLTDLTPEEFAAFSSYNKLYTDKFGFPFIKAVRGHTKHTILAAMMSRLKGSPEEELELALREVGKIAMFRLTDLIDENASAASPTPSTNSMAGRTMYYGKGDVLVYRTFAAPLTAVAPIPESGFSGHDNVIFAMNVKIAVRGDAFLPSFTEGDNSMVVATDSMKNLILRHAADFTGSTIEGFLYHICGTFLHKYSQMSAIEISADRIPFEMLQVPDGAGGLTDSSLVYRRSHNDHASAALEVTRSDSDSGLCVLGHQCAVSDLQLIKVKGSAFAGFVRDEYTTLPETSDRPLFIWLNIRWSYLDPMDAIAPGERRYVAAEQIRDLAHSVFHELNSPSIQNLIYHIGLRILTRFPQLEEVRFESNNRTWETIVESIPDGEGRVYTEPRPPYGFQGFAVTRADLARAEAAADGEAP
;
A
#
# COMPACT_ATOMS: atom_id res chain seq x y z
N MET A 1 21.35 -10.99 -12.76
CA MET A 1 20.99 -9.89 -13.69
C MET A 1 22.23 -9.50 -14.48
N THR A 2 22.13 -9.38 -15.81
CA THR A 2 23.22 -8.89 -16.67
C THR A 2 23.23 -7.36 -16.72
N GLY A 3 24.31 -6.75 -17.20
CA GLY A 3 24.40 -5.28 -17.33
C GLY A 3 23.27 -4.64 -18.14
N PRO A 4 22.94 -5.15 -19.33
CA PRO A 4 21.77 -4.67 -20.09
C PRO A 4 20.45 -4.81 -19.33
N GLN A 5 20.22 -5.93 -18.64
CA GLN A 5 19.00 -6.13 -17.83
C GLN A 5 18.92 -5.15 -16.66
N PHE A 6 20.05 -4.82 -16.01
CA PHE A 6 20.08 -3.83 -14.94
C PHE A 6 19.78 -2.42 -15.45
N ILE A 7 20.38 -2.03 -16.58
CA ILE A 7 20.17 -0.70 -17.16
C ILE A 7 18.71 -0.56 -17.64
N ASP A 8 18.11 -1.62 -18.18
CA ASP A 8 16.70 -1.63 -18.57
C ASP A 8 15.78 -1.44 -17.35
N ALA A 9 16.08 -2.12 -16.24
CA ALA A 9 15.30 -2.05 -15.00
C ALA A 9 15.47 -0.73 -14.22
N ILE A 10 16.68 -0.18 -14.15
CA ILE A 10 17.08 0.92 -13.24
C ILE A 10 17.43 2.21 -13.97
N GLY A 11 17.64 2.17 -15.28
CA GLY A 11 18.12 3.31 -16.07
C GLY A 11 17.16 4.50 -16.13
N TRP A 12 15.88 4.30 -15.82
CA TRP A 12 14.87 5.35 -15.79
C TRP A 12 14.80 6.11 -14.46
N VAL A 13 15.43 5.60 -13.39
CA VAL A 13 15.35 6.17 -12.02
C VAL A 13 15.72 7.65 -12.00
N PHE A 14 16.77 8.02 -12.74
CA PHE A 14 17.11 9.43 -13.00
C PHE A 14 16.53 9.85 -14.34
N GLU A 15 15.70 10.89 -14.33
CA GLU A 15 14.91 11.32 -15.49
C GLU A 15 15.80 11.56 -16.72
N HIS A 16 15.50 10.85 -17.82
CA HIS A 16 16.27 10.85 -19.07
C HIS A 16 17.80 10.73 -18.92
N SER A 17 18.27 10.13 -17.83
CA SER A 17 19.68 10.09 -17.44
C SER A 17 20.16 8.67 -17.13
N PRO A 18 20.03 7.70 -18.07
CA PRO A 18 20.43 6.31 -17.84
C PRO A 18 21.93 6.13 -17.63
N TRP A 19 22.73 7.15 -17.99
CA TRP A 19 24.17 7.15 -17.76
C TRP A 19 24.55 6.95 -16.29
N VAL A 20 23.70 7.39 -15.35
CA VAL A 20 23.93 7.22 -13.91
C VAL A 20 23.93 5.72 -13.56
N ALA A 21 22.90 4.99 -13.99
CA ALA A 21 22.80 3.55 -13.79
C ALA A 21 23.93 2.79 -14.54
N VAL A 22 24.24 3.20 -15.77
CA VAL A 22 25.33 2.59 -16.56
C VAL A 22 26.67 2.72 -15.85
N ARG A 23 26.99 3.90 -15.29
CA ARG A 23 28.26 4.13 -14.59
C ARG A 23 28.30 3.40 -13.26
N ALA A 24 27.22 3.47 -12.47
CA ALA A 24 27.13 2.76 -11.19
C ALA A 24 27.31 1.25 -11.38
N TRP A 25 26.66 0.65 -12.39
CA TRP A 25 26.81 -0.77 -12.70
C TRP A 25 28.25 -1.14 -13.05
N LYS A 26 28.88 -0.37 -13.95
CA LYS A 26 30.24 -0.68 -14.42
C LYS A 26 31.29 -0.60 -13.31
N LYS A 27 31.10 0.26 -12.32
CA LYS A 27 32.11 0.54 -11.28
C LYS A 27 31.87 -0.24 -9.98
N SER A 28 30.62 -0.46 -9.61
CA SER A 28 30.25 -0.86 -8.25
C SER A 28 29.33 -2.09 -8.18
N ALA A 29 28.88 -2.64 -9.31
CA ALA A 29 28.11 -3.88 -9.29
C ALA A 29 29.01 -5.10 -8.92
N PRO A 30 28.47 -6.12 -8.23
CA PRO A 30 27.08 -6.24 -7.77
C PRO A 30 26.81 -5.49 -6.45
N PHE A 31 25.59 -4.96 -6.31
CA PHE A 31 25.12 -4.29 -5.09
C PHE A 31 24.43 -5.28 -4.15
N ARG A 32 24.61 -5.12 -2.84
CA ARG A 32 24.07 -6.00 -1.79
C ARG A 32 22.84 -5.43 -1.09
N SER A 33 22.54 -4.15 -1.30
CA SER A 33 21.37 -3.49 -0.73
C SER A 33 20.90 -2.32 -1.60
N LEU A 34 19.66 -1.86 -1.36
CA LEU A 34 19.13 -0.67 -2.00
C LEU A 34 19.94 0.59 -1.65
N ALA A 35 20.38 0.69 -0.39
CA ALA A 35 21.22 1.78 0.08
C ALA A 35 22.54 1.83 -0.69
N GLU A 36 23.21 0.68 -0.88
CA GLU A 36 24.47 0.60 -1.63
C GLU A 36 24.30 0.97 -3.10
N LEU A 37 23.20 0.54 -3.74
CA LEU A 37 22.86 0.96 -5.10
C LEU A 37 22.65 2.48 -5.19
N HIS A 38 21.84 3.03 -4.27
CA HIS A 38 21.52 4.45 -4.25
C HIS A 38 22.76 5.31 -4.00
N GLU A 39 23.60 4.95 -3.04
CA GLU A 39 24.87 5.62 -2.75
C GLU A 39 25.81 5.58 -3.97
N ALA A 40 25.92 4.44 -4.64
CA ALA A 40 26.73 4.32 -5.85
C ALA A 40 26.22 5.24 -6.98
N MET A 41 24.89 5.34 -7.17
CA MET A 41 24.31 6.23 -8.16
C MET A 41 24.48 7.72 -7.78
N GLN A 42 24.31 8.08 -6.51
CA GLN A 42 24.55 9.44 -6.03
C GLN A 42 26.00 9.87 -6.21
N LEU A 43 26.95 8.97 -5.94
CA LEU A 43 28.36 9.23 -6.15
C LEU A 43 28.67 9.53 -7.62
N GLU A 44 28.07 8.79 -8.56
CA GLU A 44 28.25 9.06 -9.99
C GLU A 44 27.67 10.41 -10.43
N VAL A 45 26.61 10.88 -9.77
CA VAL A 45 26.08 12.24 -9.99
C VAL A 45 27.02 13.30 -9.40
N GLN A 46 27.57 13.07 -8.20
CA GLN A 46 28.51 14.00 -7.56
C GLN A 46 29.83 14.12 -8.34
N LEU A 47 30.32 13.02 -8.91
CA LEU A 47 31.53 12.98 -9.71
C LEU A 47 31.33 13.44 -11.16
N ALA A 48 30.09 13.62 -11.60
CA ALA A 48 29.78 14.11 -12.93
C ALA A 48 30.24 15.56 -13.09
N THR A 49 30.53 15.95 -14.32
CA THR A 49 30.86 17.34 -14.63
C THR A 49 29.66 18.25 -14.34
N GLU A 50 29.91 19.53 -14.04
CA GLU A 50 28.83 20.51 -13.80
C GLU A 50 27.83 20.56 -14.98
N SER A 51 28.32 20.41 -16.22
CA SER A 51 27.46 20.34 -17.40
C SER A 51 26.55 19.12 -17.41
N GLU A 52 27.01 17.96 -16.93
CA GLU A 52 26.20 16.74 -16.82
C GLU A 52 25.18 16.86 -15.68
N GLN A 53 25.58 17.45 -14.55
CA GLN A 53 24.69 17.74 -13.44
C GLN A 53 23.56 18.70 -13.86
N LEU A 54 23.89 19.79 -14.55
CA LEU A 54 22.90 20.72 -15.09
C LEU A 54 21.99 20.07 -16.13
N ALA A 55 22.53 19.19 -16.98
CA ALA A 55 21.72 18.43 -17.95
C ALA A 55 20.72 17.50 -17.24
N LEU A 56 21.16 16.82 -16.17
CA LEU A 56 20.30 15.99 -15.32
C LEU A 56 19.17 16.82 -14.67
N LEU A 57 19.49 17.99 -14.11
CA LEU A 57 18.46 18.86 -13.49
C LEU A 57 17.47 19.39 -14.53
N ARG A 58 17.95 19.81 -15.71
CA ARG A 58 17.08 20.29 -16.81
C ARG A 58 16.18 19.22 -17.41
N ALA A 59 16.54 17.95 -17.25
CA ALA A 59 15.72 16.83 -17.69
C ALA A 59 14.49 16.60 -16.80
N HIS A 60 14.45 17.18 -15.59
CA HIS A 60 13.31 17.06 -14.69
C HIS A 60 12.14 17.94 -15.17
N PRO A 61 10.89 17.44 -15.14
CA PRO A 61 9.73 18.23 -15.51
C PRO A 61 9.40 19.31 -14.45
N ASP A 62 8.73 20.38 -14.89
CA ASP A 62 8.23 21.41 -13.98
C ASP A 62 7.18 20.85 -13.00
N LEU A 63 7.30 21.25 -11.74
CA LEU A 63 6.35 20.93 -10.69
C LEU A 63 5.01 21.66 -10.92
N ALA A 64 3.89 20.94 -10.89
CA ALA A 64 2.55 21.46 -11.28
C ALA A 64 2.43 21.92 -12.75
N GLY A 65 3.34 21.51 -13.64
CA GLY A 65 3.26 21.79 -15.07
C GLY A 65 2.17 20.96 -15.78
N ARG A 66 1.50 21.53 -16.78
CA ARG A 66 0.53 20.82 -17.65
C ARG A 66 1.18 20.05 -18.82
N LEU A 67 2.50 20.07 -18.95
CA LEU A 67 3.20 19.38 -20.03
C LEU A 67 3.24 17.87 -19.77
N LYS A 68 3.35 17.08 -20.84
CA LYS A 68 3.43 15.60 -20.77
C LYS A 68 4.55 15.18 -19.82
N MET A 69 4.16 14.71 -18.64
CA MET A 69 5.07 14.15 -17.63
C MET A 69 5.22 12.64 -17.84
N SER A 70 6.34 12.07 -17.42
CA SER A 70 6.49 10.62 -17.30
C SER A 70 5.54 10.06 -16.23
N GLU A 71 5.13 8.79 -16.34
CA GLU A 71 4.23 8.15 -15.37
C GLU A 71 4.79 8.19 -13.94
N ALA A 72 6.12 8.02 -13.80
CA ALA A 72 6.83 8.18 -12.53
C ALA A 72 6.67 9.58 -11.92
N SER A 73 6.74 10.63 -12.74
CA SER A 73 6.59 12.01 -12.28
C SER A 73 5.14 12.35 -11.88
N VAL A 74 4.15 11.70 -12.49
CA VAL A 74 2.74 11.85 -12.13
C VAL A 74 2.45 11.19 -10.79
N SER A 75 2.89 9.94 -10.61
CA SER A 75 2.76 9.22 -9.33
C SER A 75 3.43 9.98 -8.18
N GLU A 76 4.61 10.56 -8.44
CA GLU A 76 5.33 11.35 -7.45
C GLU A 76 4.53 12.55 -6.94
N GLN A 77 3.78 13.25 -7.81
CA GLN A 77 3.07 14.50 -7.47
C GLN A 77 1.65 14.33 -6.93
N GLN A 78 1.04 13.14 -7.04
CA GLN A 78 -0.35 12.89 -6.63
C GLN A 78 -0.60 13.13 -5.12
N GLY A 79 0.36 12.80 -4.25
CA GLY A 79 0.20 12.92 -2.79
C GLY A 79 0.32 14.35 -2.23
N ALA A 80 0.80 15.31 -3.02
CA ALA A 80 1.11 16.67 -2.54
C ALA A 80 -0.02 17.71 -2.76
N GLY A 81 -1.13 17.28 -3.38
CA GLY A 81 -2.26 18.16 -3.72
C GLY A 81 -1.98 19.11 -4.90
N LEU A 82 -0.98 18.81 -5.73
CA LEU A 82 -0.62 19.60 -6.92
C LEU A 82 -1.54 19.33 -8.13
N THR A 83 -2.34 18.26 -8.05
CA THR A 83 -3.36 17.91 -9.07
C THR A 83 -4.69 18.64 -8.87
N ASP A 84 -4.87 19.34 -7.75
CA ASP A 84 -6.09 20.08 -7.37
C ASP A 84 -5.75 21.50 -6.88
N LEU A 85 -5.07 22.25 -7.74
CA LEU A 85 -4.75 23.67 -7.51
C LEU A 85 -5.90 24.55 -7.98
N THR A 86 -6.28 25.55 -7.17
CA THR A 86 -7.16 26.61 -7.64
C THR A 86 -6.50 27.41 -8.77
N PRO A 87 -7.25 28.16 -9.60
CA PRO A 87 -6.66 29.01 -10.63
C PRO A 87 -5.60 29.98 -10.10
N GLU A 88 -5.80 30.53 -8.90
CA GLU A 88 -4.88 31.44 -8.22
C GLU A 88 -3.60 30.71 -7.78
N GLU A 89 -3.74 29.52 -7.19
CA GLU A 89 -2.62 28.70 -6.78
C GLU A 89 -1.78 28.27 -8.00
N PHE A 90 -2.44 27.82 -9.07
CA PHE A 90 -1.77 27.44 -10.31
C PHE A 90 -0.99 28.61 -10.92
N ALA A 91 -1.56 29.82 -10.90
CA ALA A 91 -0.88 31.03 -11.37
C ALA A 91 0.36 31.35 -10.51
N ALA A 92 0.27 31.18 -9.18
CA ALA A 92 1.40 31.37 -8.28
C ALA A 92 2.53 30.36 -8.57
N PHE A 93 2.21 29.06 -8.66
CA PHE A 93 3.18 28.01 -9.00
C PHE A 93 3.85 28.27 -10.36
N SER A 94 3.06 28.61 -11.38
CA SER A 94 3.57 28.94 -12.72
C SER A 94 4.52 30.14 -12.70
N SER A 95 4.17 31.18 -11.94
CA SER A 95 5.01 32.37 -11.80
C SER A 95 6.32 32.04 -11.08
N TYR A 96 6.28 31.26 -10.01
CA TYR A 96 7.50 30.89 -9.28
C TYR A 96 8.38 29.92 -10.06
N ASN A 97 7.83 28.96 -10.80
CA ASN A 97 8.61 28.09 -11.70
C ASN A 97 9.37 28.92 -12.73
N LYS A 98 8.70 29.90 -13.36
CA LYS A 98 9.35 30.80 -14.31
C LYS A 98 10.51 31.57 -13.67
N LEU A 99 10.27 32.20 -12.52
CA LEU A 99 11.32 32.92 -11.77
C LEU A 99 12.48 32.01 -11.39
N TYR A 100 12.18 30.74 -11.08
CA TYR A 100 13.18 29.74 -10.74
C TYR A 100 14.09 29.43 -11.92
N THR A 101 13.49 29.07 -13.05
CA THR A 101 14.21 28.71 -14.27
C THR A 101 14.99 29.90 -14.81
N ASP A 102 14.43 31.12 -14.74
CA ASP A 102 15.12 32.35 -15.16
C ASP A 102 16.37 32.63 -14.30
N LYS A 103 16.31 32.34 -12.99
CA LYS A 103 17.43 32.59 -12.06
C LYS A 103 18.49 31.50 -12.07
N PHE A 104 18.08 30.23 -12.01
CA PHE A 104 18.98 29.11 -11.77
C PHE A 104 19.26 28.27 -13.03
N GLY A 105 18.49 28.47 -14.10
CA GLY A 105 18.71 27.79 -15.38
C GLY A 105 18.25 26.33 -15.42
N PHE A 106 17.48 25.89 -14.42
CA PHE A 106 16.81 24.59 -14.35
C PHE A 106 15.50 24.69 -13.53
N PRO A 107 14.57 23.74 -13.70
CA PRO A 107 13.27 23.72 -12.99
C PRO A 107 13.39 23.65 -11.47
N PHE A 108 12.35 24.09 -10.76
CA PHE A 108 12.27 23.84 -9.32
C PHE A 108 12.11 22.34 -9.04
N ILE A 109 13.09 21.74 -8.38
CA ILE A 109 13.09 20.31 -8.04
C ILE A 109 13.00 20.15 -6.53
N LYS A 110 11.99 19.41 -6.09
CA LYS A 110 11.78 19.04 -4.69
C LYS A 110 11.08 17.69 -4.63
N ALA A 111 11.58 16.81 -3.77
CA ALA A 111 10.91 15.56 -3.46
C ALA A 111 9.62 15.88 -2.68
N VAL A 112 8.47 15.61 -3.30
CA VAL A 112 7.17 16.09 -2.81
C VAL A 112 6.47 15.14 -1.84
N ARG A 113 6.92 13.88 -1.72
CA ARG A 113 6.40 12.92 -0.74
C ARG A 113 6.51 13.52 0.68
N GLY A 114 5.41 13.52 1.43
CA GLY A 114 5.33 14.15 2.77
C GLY A 114 5.21 15.68 2.80
N HIS A 115 5.00 16.33 1.66
CA HIS A 115 4.79 17.77 1.56
C HIS A 115 3.40 18.11 1.03
N THR A 116 2.90 19.29 1.37
CA THR A 116 1.66 19.86 0.83
C THR A 116 1.96 21.00 -0.15
N LYS A 117 1.02 21.34 -1.03
CA LYS A 117 1.10 22.51 -1.92
C LYS A 117 1.56 23.80 -1.21
N HIS A 118 1.13 24.03 0.04
CA HIS A 118 1.56 25.19 0.82
C HIS A 118 3.04 25.12 1.22
N THR A 119 3.50 23.96 1.71
CA THR A 119 4.91 23.78 2.09
C THR A 119 5.85 23.82 0.88
N ILE A 120 5.39 23.36 -0.28
CA ILE A 120 6.16 23.42 -1.54
C ILE A 120 6.27 24.87 -2.02
N LEU A 121 5.17 25.61 -2.04
CA LEU A 121 5.19 27.02 -2.41
C LEU A 121 6.10 27.85 -1.49
N ALA A 122 6.06 27.60 -0.18
CA ALA A 122 6.96 28.22 0.79
C ALA A 122 8.44 27.87 0.50
N ALA A 123 8.74 26.62 0.12
CA ALA A 123 10.08 26.21 -0.27
C ALA A 123 10.56 26.91 -1.55
N MET A 124 9.70 27.08 -2.57
CA MET A 124 10.03 27.86 -3.77
C MET A 124 10.40 29.30 -3.40
N MET A 125 9.59 29.96 -2.57
CA MET A 125 9.83 31.34 -2.13
C MET A 125 11.12 31.49 -1.31
N SER A 126 11.43 30.50 -0.49
CA SER A 126 12.65 30.50 0.33
C SER A 126 13.90 30.28 -0.53
N ARG A 127 13.89 29.25 -1.38
CA ARG A 127 15.05 28.87 -2.21
C ARG A 127 15.38 29.88 -3.30
N LEU A 128 14.37 30.60 -3.82
CA LEU A 128 14.59 31.74 -4.72
C LEU A 128 15.50 32.83 -4.14
N LYS A 129 15.71 32.90 -2.82
CA LYS A 129 16.60 33.87 -2.18
C LYS A 129 18.06 33.41 -2.14
N GLY A 130 18.34 32.12 -2.35
CA GLY A 130 19.69 31.53 -2.30
C GLY A 130 20.56 31.87 -3.51
N SER A 131 21.84 31.49 -3.44
CA SER A 131 22.79 31.58 -4.55
C SER A 131 22.63 30.42 -5.55
N PRO A 132 23.02 30.57 -6.83
CA PRO A 132 23.00 29.47 -7.80
C PRO A 132 23.80 28.23 -7.38
N GLU A 133 24.91 28.41 -6.68
CA GLU A 133 25.78 27.33 -6.22
C GLU A 133 25.12 26.50 -5.12
N GLU A 134 24.55 27.16 -4.11
CA GLU A 134 23.79 26.49 -3.03
C GLU A 134 22.57 25.76 -3.60
N GLU A 135 21.92 26.37 -4.60
CA GLU A 135 20.73 25.83 -5.20
C GLU A 135 21.02 24.63 -6.11
N LEU A 136 22.13 24.64 -6.84
CA LEU A 136 22.61 23.48 -7.59
C LEU A 136 22.81 22.27 -6.66
N GLU A 137 23.52 22.46 -5.55
CA GLU A 137 23.77 21.40 -4.59
C GLU A 137 22.46 20.87 -3.98
N LEU A 138 21.55 21.77 -3.60
CA LEU A 138 20.28 21.40 -3.01
C LEU A 138 19.38 20.68 -4.01
N ALA A 139 19.32 21.14 -5.27
CA ALA A 139 18.56 20.47 -6.32
C ALA A 139 19.08 19.05 -6.60
N LEU A 140 20.40 18.84 -6.65
CA LEU A 140 20.99 17.50 -6.79
C LEU A 140 20.66 16.60 -5.60
N ARG A 141 20.66 17.13 -4.37
CA ARG A 141 20.20 16.38 -3.18
C ARG A 141 18.73 15.98 -3.29
N GLU A 142 17.87 16.87 -3.78
CA GLU A 142 16.46 16.56 -4.00
C GLU A 142 16.27 15.49 -5.08
N VAL A 143 16.97 15.57 -6.22
CA VAL A 143 17.01 14.48 -7.22
C VAL A 143 17.45 13.16 -6.60
N GLY A 144 18.45 13.19 -5.72
CA GLY A 144 18.88 12.04 -4.96
C GLY A 144 17.77 11.43 -4.10
N LYS A 145 16.96 12.24 -3.41
CA LYS A 145 15.80 11.75 -2.64
C LYS A 145 14.73 11.15 -3.55
N ILE A 146 14.44 11.81 -4.67
CA ILE A 146 13.49 11.33 -5.68
C ILE A 146 13.91 9.96 -6.23
N ALA A 147 15.20 9.82 -6.57
CA ALA A 147 15.76 8.55 -7.00
C ALA A 147 15.60 7.45 -5.94
N MET A 148 15.78 7.77 -4.65
CA MET A 148 15.52 6.80 -3.57
C MET A 148 14.05 6.38 -3.55
N PHE A 149 13.11 7.32 -3.62
CA PHE A 149 11.69 6.98 -3.66
C PHE A 149 11.35 6.06 -4.84
N ARG A 150 11.82 6.39 -6.04
CA ARG A 150 11.62 5.56 -7.24
C ARG A 150 12.22 4.16 -7.09
N LEU A 151 13.41 4.07 -6.51
CA LEU A 151 14.08 2.80 -6.24
C LEU A 151 13.34 1.97 -5.18
N THR A 152 12.83 2.61 -4.12
CA THR A 152 12.01 1.97 -3.08
C THR A 152 10.70 1.47 -3.69
N ASP A 153 9.99 2.31 -4.44
CA ASP A 153 8.74 1.93 -5.08
C ASP A 153 8.94 0.77 -6.06
N LEU A 154 10.05 0.76 -6.82
CA LEU A 154 10.40 -0.35 -7.71
C LEU A 154 10.62 -1.66 -6.93
N ILE A 155 11.20 -1.60 -5.73
CA ILE A 155 11.39 -2.80 -4.89
C ILE A 155 10.10 -3.19 -4.18
N ASP A 156 9.30 -2.24 -3.71
CA ASP A 156 8.04 -2.50 -3.01
C ASP A 156 6.95 -3.00 -3.97
N GLU A 157 6.94 -2.56 -5.23
CA GLU A 157 6.13 -3.17 -6.30
C GLU A 157 6.60 -4.61 -6.58
N ASN A 158 7.91 -4.87 -6.57
CA ASN A 158 8.42 -6.24 -6.71
C ASN A 158 8.23 -7.09 -5.45
N ALA A 159 8.17 -6.50 -4.26
CA ALA A 159 7.97 -7.19 -2.98
C ALA A 159 6.48 -7.47 -2.73
N SER A 160 5.57 -6.57 -3.13
CA SER A 160 4.13 -6.84 -3.18
C SER A 160 3.75 -7.78 -4.32
N ALA A 161 4.58 -7.87 -5.37
CA ALA A 161 4.48 -8.90 -6.41
C ALA A 161 5.20 -10.22 -6.09
N ALA A 162 5.89 -10.35 -4.94
CA ALA A 162 6.67 -11.54 -4.60
C ALA A 162 6.05 -12.37 -3.45
N SER A 163 5.00 -13.13 -3.77
CA SER A 163 4.78 -14.58 -3.47
C SER A 163 3.26 -14.87 -3.45
N PRO A 164 2.78 -15.99 -4.05
CA PRO A 164 3.43 -17.28 -4.06
C PRO A 164 4.17 -17.60 -5.36
N THR A 165 5.06 -18.58 -5.22
CA THR A 165 5.90 -19.18 -6.26
C THR A 165 5.10 -19.46 -7.54
N PRO A 166 5.60 -19.09 -8.73
CA PRO A 166 4.84 -19.30 -9.95
C PRO A 166 4.76 -20.80 -10.24
N SER A 167 3.55 -21.34 -10.20
CA SER A 167 3.24 -22.59 -10.88
C SER A 167 3.50 -22.38 -12.37
N THR A 168 4.49 -23.09 -12.87
CA THR A 168 4.97 -23.09 -14.24
C THR A 168 3.89 -23.51 -15.22
N ASN A 169 3.43 -22.60 -16.09
CA ASN A 169 3.28 -22.87 -17.52
C ASN A 169 2.97 -21.60 -18.34
N SER A 170 4.02 -20.98 -18.87
CA SER A 170 4.04 -20.20 -20.12
C SER A 170 5.51 -19.99 -20.49
N MET A 171 5.83 -19.82 -21.78
CA MET A 171 7.20 -19.91 -22.30
C MET A 171 8.24 -19.06 -21.53
N ALA A 172 9.03 -19.74 -20.69
CA ALA A 172 10.31 -19.33 -20.10
C ALA A 172 10.31 -18.09 -19.17
N GLY A 173 9.67 -18.18 -17.99
CA GLY A 173 10.07 -17.44 -16.78
C GLY A 173 10.15 -15.90 -16.88
N ARG A 174 9.48 -15.30 -17.87
CA ARG A 174 9.46 -13.86 -18.11
C ARG A 174 8.27 -13.22 -17.41
N THR A 175 8.51 -12.16 -16.64
CA THR A 175 7.43 -11.30 -16.15
C THR A 175 6.79 -10.55 -17.33
N MET A 176 5.52 -10.83 -17.60
CA MET A 176 4.78 -10.19 -18.68
C MET A 176 3.30 -10.05 -18.31
N TYR A 177 2.90 -8.82 -17.99
CA TYR A 177 1.53 -8.42 -17.73
C TYR A 177 1.36 -6.93 -18.06
N TYR A 178 0.13 -6.49 -18.23
CA TYR A 178 -0.22 -5.07 -18.31
C TYR A 178 -1.63 -4.86 -17.78
N GLY A 179 -2.03 -3.61 -17.48
CA GLY A 179 -3.37 -3.39 -16.96
C GLY A 179 -3.70 -1.96 -16.59
N LYS A 180 -4.57 -1.80 -15.59
CA LYS A 180 -5.10 -0.50 -15.15
C LYS A 180 -5.20 -0.45 -13.63
N GLY A 181 -4.58 0.56 -13.02
CA GLY A 181 -4.78 0.95 -11.62
C GLY A 181 -5.71 2.17 -11.50
N ASP A 182 -6.05 2.51 -10.26
CA ASP A 182 -6.91 3.64 -9.91
C ASP A 182 -8.29 3.63 -10.60
N VAL A 183 -8.86 2.43 -10.77
CA VAL A 183 -10.22 2.28 -11.28
C VAL A 183 -11.20 2.39 -10.12
N LEU A 184 -11.59 3.63 -9.82
CA LEU A 184 -12.54 3.93 -8.75
C LEU A 184 -13.96 3.49 -9.13
N VAL A 185 -14.51 2.54 -8.37
CA VAL A 185 -15.88 2.04 -8.52
C VAL A 185 -16.70 2.52 -7.34
N TYR A 186 -17.82 3.21 -7.62
CA TYR A 186 -18.80 3.61 -6.62
C TYR A 186 -20.17 3.04 -7.02
N ARG A 187 -20.54 1.89 -6.45
CA ARG A 187 -21.83 1.26 -6.68
C ARG A 187 -22.76 1.58 -5.52
N THR A 188 -23.91 2.16 -5.79
CA THR A 188 -24.96 2.34 -4.77
C THR A 188 -25.90 1.14 -4.75
N PHE A 189 -26.40 0.83 -3.55
CA PHE A 189 -27.40 -0.22 -3.31
C PHE A 189 -26.98 -1.57 -3.93
N ALA A 190 -25.77 -2.04 -3.64
CA ALA A 190 -25.38 -3.42 -3.91
C ALA A 190 -26.10 -4.37 -2.95
N ALA A 191 -26.04 -5.69 -3.19
CA ALA A 191 -26.71 -6.64 -2.30
C ALA A 191 -26.11 -6.56 -0.88
N PRO A 192 -26.93 -6.55 0.17
CA PRO A 192 -26.45 -6.45 1.54
C PRO A 192 -25.65 -7.70 1.93
N LEU A 193 -24.55 -7.50 2.64
CA LEU A 193 -23.78 -8.57 3.26
C LEU A 193 -24.51 -9.00 4.54
N THR A 194 -25.12 -10.18 4.52
CA THR A 194 -25.83 -10.77 5.66
C THR A 194 -25.24 -12.11 6.14
N ALA A 195 -24.32 -12.66 5.35
CA ALA A 195 -23.69 -13.95 5.59
C ALA A 195 -22.50 -13.85 6.56
N VAL A 196 -22.70 -13.27 7.74
CA VAL A 196 -21.65 -13.06 8.75
C VAL A 196 -22.02 -13.81 10.03
N ALA A 197 -21.14 -14.70 10.49
CA ALA A 197 -21.33 -15.40 11.77
C ALA A 197 -20.89 -14.50 12.93
N PRO A 198 -21.68 -14.38 14.02
CA PRO A 198 -21.30 -13.57 15.16
C PRO A 198 -20.10 -14.16 15.90
N ILE A 199 -19.25 -13.30 16.46
CA ILE A 199 -18.15 -13.67 17.36
C ILE A 199 -18.24 -12.84 18.65
N PRO A 200 -17.72 -13.32 19.78
CA PRO A 200 -17.76 -12.58 21.06
C PRO A 200 -17.11 -11.20 20.99
N GLU A 201 -16.08 -11.03 20.16
CA GLU A 201 -15.28 -9.81 20.06
C GLU A 201 -15.91 -8.70 19.20
N SER A 202 -16.97 -8.99 18.43
CA SER A 202 -17.50 -8.01 17.46
C SER A 202 -19.03 -8.00 17.43
N GLY A 203 -19.58 -6.78 17.46
CA GLY A 203 -21.00 -6.53 17.20
C GLY A 203 -21.36 -6.48 15.71
N PHE A 204 -20.38 -6.63 14.81
CA PHE A 204 -20.62 -6.58 13.36
C PHE A 204 -21.43 -7.78 12.90
N SER A 205 -22.56 -7.50 12.27
CA SER A 205 -23.52 -8.52 11.79
C SER A 205 -23.74 -8.49 10.28
N GLY A 206 -23.04 -7.61 9.56
CA GLY A 206 -23.26 -7.40 8.14
C GLY A 206 -23.12 -5.94 7.72
N HIS A 207 -23.35 -5.68 6.44
CA HIS A 207 -23.26 -4.35 5.85
C HIS A 207 -24.35 -4.18 4.79
N ASP A 208 -25.12 -3.10 4.86
CA ASP A 208 -26.25 -2.87 3.95
C ASP A 208 -25.83 -2.59 2.51
N ASN A 209 -24.55 -2.27 2.30
CA ASN A 209 -23.96 -1.98 0.98
C ASN A 209 -24.71 -0.87 0.21
N VAL A 210 -25.25 0.12 0.94
CA VAL A 210 -25.81 1.34 0.35
C VAL A 210 -24.76 2.06 -0.50
N ILE A 211 -23.51 2.12 -0.03
CA ILE A 211 -22.35 2.52 -0.82
C ILE A 211 -21.34 1.36 -0.81
N PHE A 212 -21.19 0.71 -1.96
CA PHE A 212 -20.22 -0.33 -2.24
C PHE A 212 -19.12 0.27 -3.13
N ALA A 213 -18.10 0.81 -2.49
CA ALA A 213 -17.07 1.60 -3.14
C ALA A 213 -15.67 1.01 -2.93
N MET A 214 -14.85 1.06 -3.98
CA MET A 214 -13.50 0.51 -3.97
C MET A 214 -12.60 1.12 -5.05
N ASN A 215 -11.30 1.04 -4.84
CA ASN A 215 -10.28 1.33 -5.84
C ASN A 215 -9.74 0.01 -6.43
N VAL A 216 -9.96 -0.26 -7.71
CA VAL A 216 -9.56 -1.51 -8.36
C VAL A 216 -8.26 -1.35 -9.15
N LYS A 217 -7.35 -2.32 -9.00
CA LYS A 217 -6.20 -2.53 -9.89
C LYS A 217 -6.32 -3.90 -10.55
N ILE A 218 -6.22 -3.94 -11.88
CA ILE A 218 -6.24 -5.16 -12.68
C ILE A 218 -4.95 -5.29 -13.50
N ALA A 219 -4.42 -6.50 -13.62
CA ALA A 219 -3.37 -6.88 -14.54
C ALA A 219 -3.77 -8.18 -15.28
N VAL A 220 -3.50 -8.24 -16.58
CA VAL A 220 -3.81 -9.40 -17.43
C VAL A 220 -2.52 -10.02 -17.95
N ARG A 221 -2.51 -11.35 -18.04
CA ARG A 221 -1.40 -12.18 -18.54
C ARG A 221 -1.82 -12.96 -19.78
N GLY A 222 -0.87 -13.30 -20.63
CA GLY A 222 -1.10 -14.11 -21.83
C GLY A 222 0.07 -14.04 -22.80
N ASP A 223 0.52 -15.20 -23.29
CA ASP A 223 1.64 -15.30 -24.25
C ASP A 223 1.38 -14.51 -25.54
N ALA A 224 0.10 -14.37 -25.93
CA ALA A 224 -0.34 -13.59 -27.07
C ALA A 224 -0.02 -12.08 -26.98
N PHE A 225 0.37 -11.58 -25.81
CA PHE A 225 0.78 -10.18 -25.62
C PHE A 225 2.25 -9.94 -25.96
N LEU A 226 3.08 -10.97 -26.13
CA LEU A 226 4.51 -10.76 -26.39
C LEU A 226 4.80 -9.80 -27.57
N PRO A 227 4.11 -9.90 -28.73
CA PRO A 227 4.31 -8.97 -29.85
C PRO A 227 4.05 -7.50 -29.52
N SER A 228 3.20 -7.18 -28.53
CA SER A 228 2.98 -5.79 -28.13
C SER A 228 4.21 -5.15 -27.49
N PHE A 229 5.03 -5.96 -26.82
CA PHE A 229 6.29 -5.51 -26.23
C PHE A 229 7.45 -5.55 -27.22
N THR A 230 7.56 -6.61 -28.03
CA THR A 230 8.72 -6.83 -28.90
C THR A 230 8.63 -6.11 -30.24
N GLU A 231 7.41 -5.92 -30.75
CA GLU A 231 7.15 -5.42 -32.11
C GLU A 231 6.27 -4.17 -32.12
N GLY A 232 5.70 -3.79 -30.96
CA GLY A 232 4.70 -2.72 -30.88
C GLY A 232 3.38 -3.10 -31.55
N ASP A 233 3.12 -4.39 -31.77
CA ASP A 233 1.87 -4.86 -32.34
C ASP A 233 0.76 -4.87 -31.28
N ASN A 234 -0.18 -3.95 -31.45
CA ASN A 234 -1.31 -3.78 -30.54
C ASN A 234 -2.55 -4.61 -30.95
N SER A 235 -2.45 -5.49 -31.95
CA SER A 235 -3.57 -6.28 -32.47
C SER A 235 -4.31 -7.11 -31.41
N MET A 236 -3.57 -7.64 -30.43
CA MET A 236 -4.10 -8.45 -29.33
C MET A 236 -4.34 -7.67 -28.04
N VAL A 237 -3.96 -6.39 -28.00
CA VAL A 237 -4.00 -5.53 -26.81
C VAL A 237 -5.40 -4.98 -26.60
N VAL A 238 -6.02 -5.34 -25.47
CA VAL A 238 -7.18 -4.61 -24.96
C VAL A 238 -6.69 -3.30 -24.34
N ALA A 239 -7.11 -2.16 -24.88
CA ALA A 239 -6.73 -0.86 -24.33
C ALA A 239 -7.09 -0.76 -22.83
N THR A 240 -6.21 -0.17 -22.02
CA THR A 240 -6.40 -0.08 -20.56
C THR A 240 -7.62 0.79 -20.18
N ASP A 241 -8.01 1.74 -21.04
CA ASP A 241 -9.28 2.47 -20.90
C ASP A 241 -10.51 1.56 -21.10
N SER A 242 -10.45 0.62 -22.05
CA SER A 242 -11.49 -0.39 -22.25
C SER A 242 -11.61 -1.32 -21.05
N MET A 243 -10.49 -1.63 -20.37
CA MET A 243 -10.51 -2.40 -19.12
C MET A 243 -11.26 -1.66 -18.02
N LYS A 244 -10.93 -0.38 -17.79
CA LYS A 244 -11.66 0.51 -16.87
C LYS A 244 -13.16 0.53 -17.18
N ASN A 245 -13.52 0.73 -18.45
CA ASN A 245 -14.93 0.78 -18.87
C ASN A 245 -15.67 -0.55 -18.64
N LEU A 246 -14.99 -1.69 -18.81
CA LEU A 246 -15.56 -3.01 -18.52
C LEU A 246 -15.83 -3.15 -17.02
N ILE A 247 -14.86 -2.86 -16.16
CA ILE A 247 -15.01 -2.91 -14.70
C ILE A 247 -16.20 -2.06 -14.24
N LEU A 248 -16.25 -0.79 -14.69
CA LEU A 248 -17.30 0.15 -14.29
C LEU A 248 -18.69 -0.29 -14.76
N ARG A 249 -18.81 -0.87 -15.95
CA ARG A 249 -20.10 -1.35 -16.46
C ARG A 249 -20.55 -2.61 -15.73
N HIS A 250 -19.66 -3.57 -15.52
CA HIS A 250 -20.01 -4.82 -14.84
C HIS A 250 -20.17 -4.68 -13.33
N ALA A 251 -19.75 -3.56 -12.73
CA ALA A 251 -20.21 -3.16 -11.40
C ALA A 251 -21.74 -2.95 -11.33
N ALA A 252 -22.42 -2.68 -12.45
CA ALA A 252 -23.89 -2.62 -12.51
C ALA A 252 -24.53 -4.02 -12.48
N ASP A 253 -23.88 -5.02 -13.11
CA ASP A 253 -24.38 -6.39 -13.25
C ASP A 253 -24.09 -7.26 -12.03
N PHE A 254 -23.16 -6.85 -11.18
CA PHE A 254 -22.80 -7.59 -9.97
C PHE A 254 -23.97 -7.65 -8.98
N THR A 255 -24.34 -8.88 -8.58
CA THR A 255 -25.44 -9.17 -7.66
C THR A 255 -25.00 -9.69 -6.30
N GLY A 256 -23.69 -9.84 -6.07
CA GLY A 256 -23.13 -10.27 -4.80
C GLY A 256 -22.95 -9.13 -3.81
N SER A 257 -22.32 -9.43 -2.67
CA SER A 257 -22.21 -8.54 -1.52
C SER A 257 -20.79 -8.34 -0.97
N THR A 258 -19.78 -9.00 -1.55
CA THR A 258 -18.38 -8.96 -1.10
C THR A 258 -17.45 -8.42 -2.18
N ILE A 259 -16.31 -7.86 -1.77
CA ILE A 259 -15.30 -7.35 -2.71
C ILE A 259 -14.70 -8.50 -3.50
N GLU A 260 -14.40 -9.60 -2.83
CA GLU A 260 -13.88 -10.85 -3.38
C GLU A 260 -14.83 -11.41 -4.45
N GLY A 261 -16.14 -11.44 -4.16
CA GLY A 261 -17.16 -11.84 -5.12
C GLY A 261 -17.19 -10.94 -6.35
N PHE A 262 -17.04 -9.63 -6.16
CA PHE A 262 -16.98 -8.66 -7.25
C PHE A 262 -15.72 -8.86 -8.12
N LEU A 263 -14.56 -9.00 -7.49
CA LEU A 263 -13.29 -9.26 -8.16
C LEU A 263 -13.34 -10.54 -9.01
N TYR A 264 -13.91 -11.62 -8.45
CA TYR A 264 -14.10 -12.89 -9.15
C TYR A 264 -15.06 -12.75 -10.35
N HIS A 265 -16.17 -12.01 -10.18
CA HIS A 265 -17.11 -11.70 -11.26
C HIS A 265 -16.45 -10.94 -12.42
N ILE A 266 -15.63 -9.94 -12.10
CA ILE A 266 -14.87 -9.19 -13.10
C ILE A 266 -13.86 -10.10 -13.82
N CYS A 267 -13.10 -10.93 -13.11
CA CYS A 267 -12.18 -11.89 -13.71
C CYS A 267 -12.89 -12.81 -14.70
N GLY A 268 -14.04 -13.37 -14.30
CA GLY A 268 -14.86 -14.20 -15.16
C GLY A 268 -15.33 -13.51 -16.41
N THR A 269 -15.67 -12.22 -16.31
CA THR A 269 -16.10 -11.42 -17.45
C THR A 269 -14.98 -11.17 -18.45
N PHE A 270 -13.78 -10.79 -17.97
CA PHE A 270 -12.61 -10.58 -18.83
C PHE A 270 -12.17 -11.88 -19.50
N LEU A 271 -12.01 -12.95 -18.72
CA LEU A 271 -11.62 -14.25 -19.26
C LEU A 271 -12.70 -14.72 -20.24
N HIS A 272 -13.99 -14.67 -19.93
CA HIS A 272 -15.01 -15.06 -20.92
C HIS A 272 -14.92 -14.26 -22.24
N LYS A 273 -14.70 -12.94 -22.16
CA LYS A 273 -14.72 -12.04 -23.32
C LYS A 273 -13.43 -12.08 -24.16
N TYR A 274 -12.28 -12.26 -23.55
CA TYR A 274 -10.97 -12.15 -24.21
C TYR A 274 -10.24 -13.48 -24.15
N SER A 275 -10.29 -14.25 -25.25
CA SER A 275 -9.68 -15.58 -25.35
C SER A 275 -8.16 -15.57 -25.24
N GLN A 276 -7.53 -14.43 -25.53
CA GLN A 276 -6.08 -14.28 -25.46
C GLN A 276 -5.52 -14.04 -24.05
N MET A 277 -6.39 -13.75 -23.07
CA MET A 277 -6.00 -13.62 -21.67
C MET A 277 -5.93 -15.02 -21.05
N SER A 278 -4.78 -15.39 -20.49
CA SER A 278 -4.57 -16.67 -19.81
C SER A 278 -4.87 -16.58 -18.32
N ALA A 279 -4.46 -15.49 -17.66
CA ALA A 279 -4.70 -15.26 -16.24
C ALA A 279 -4.91 -13.77 -15.95
N ILE A 280 -5.56 -13.49 -14.82
CA ILE A 280 -5.85 -12.14 -14.34
C ILE A 280 -5.45 -12.05 -12.88
N GLU A 281 -4.68 -11.03 -12.56
CA GLU A 281 -4.49 -10.56 -11.19
C GLU A 281 -5.35 -9.33 -10.99
N ILE A 282 -6.17 -9.33 -9.94
CA ILE A 282 -7.02 -8.20 -9.62
C ILE A 282 -6.99 -7.97 -8.11
N SER A 283 -6.97 -6.70 -7.72
CA SER A 283 -7.06 -6.29 -6.32
C SER A 283 -7.98 -5.10 -6.19
N ALA A 284 -8.53 -4.93 -4.99
CA ALA A 284 -9.30 -3.75 -4.64
C ALA A 284 -9.14 -3.35 -3.18
N ASP A 285 -8.97 -2.05 -2.96
CA ASP A 285 -9.03 -1.42 -1.65
C ASP A 285 -10.42 -0.81 -1.47
N ARG A 286 -11.11 -1.15 -0.38
CA ARG A 286 -12.41 -0.57 -0.06
C ARG A 286 -12.25 0.92 0.20
N ILE A 287 -13.22 1.71 -0.26
CA ILE A 287 -13.34 3.12 0.11
C ILE A 287 -14.42 3.19 1.19
N PRO A 288 -14.06 3.26 2.49
CA PRO A 288 -15.01 3.16 3.58
C PRO A 288 -15.88 4.40 3.73
N PHE A 289 -17.15 4.18 4.03
CA PHE A 289 -18.15 5.21 4.32
C PHE A 289 -18.84 4.88 5.64
N GLU A 290 -18.75 5.80 6.60
CA GLU A 290 -19.35 5.67 7.93
C GLU A 290 -20.74 6.31 7.94
N MET A 291 -21.69 5.64 8.57
CA MET A 291 -23.00 6.22 8.86
C MET A 291 -22.86 7.36 9.88
N LEU A 292 -23.68 8.39 9.72
CA LEU A 292 -23.72 9.53 10.62
C LEU A 292 -25.02 9.54 11.42
N GLN A 293 -24.92 9.88 12.69
CA GLN A 293 -26.07 10.09 13.56
C GLN A 293 -26.72 11.46 13.26
N VAL A 294 -28.03 11.46 13.02
CA VAL A 294 -28.84 12.65 12.74
C VAL A 294 -30.08 12.70 13.64
N PRO A 295 -30.65 13.89 13.92
CA PRO A 295 -31.86 13.99 14.74
C PRO A 295 -33.02 13.17 14.15
N ASP A 296 -33.69 12.39 15.01
CA ASP A 296 -34.82 11.53 14.63
C ASP A 296 -36.19 12.25 14.56
N GLY A 297 -36.23 13.54 14.93
CA GLY A 297 -37.45 14.34 15.02
C GLY A 297 -38.28 14.11 16.30
N ALA A 298 -37.90 13.12 17.13
CA ALA A 298 -38.49 12.80 18.43
C ALA A 298 -37.59 13.21 19.62
N GLY A 299 -36.44 13.85 19.34
CA GLY A 299 -35.49 14.33 20.35
C GLY A 299 -34.33 13.38 20.61
N GLY A 300 -34.20 12.29 19.83
CA GLY A 300 -33.08 11.37 19.83
C GLY A 300 -32.19 11.53 18.59
N LEU A 301 -31.20 10.64 18.49
CA LEU A 301 -30.36 10.47 17.30
C LEU A 301 -30.62 9.09 16.68
N THR A 302 -30.58 9.03 15.35
CA THR A 302 -30.68 7.80 14.56
C THR A 302 -29.61 7.80 13.47
N ASP A 303 -29.25 6.62 12.95
CA ASP A 303 -28.38 6.53 11.78
C ASP A 303 -29.04 7.14 10.55
N SER A 304 -28.28 7.94 9.80
CA SER A 304 -28.70 8.48 8.51
C SER A 304 -28.62 7.41 7.43
N SER A 305 -29.72 7.18 6.73
CA SER A 305 -29.74 6.33 5.54
C SER A 305 -29.22 7.02 4.27
N LEU A 306 -28.98 8.34 4.34
CA LEU A 306 -28.70 9.19 3.17
C LEU A 306 -27.33 9.86 3.20
N VAL A 307 -26.82 10.20 4.40
CA VAL A 307 -25.58 10.97 4.55
C VAL A 307 -24.52 10.11 5.21
N TYR A 308 -23.39 9.97 4.51
CA TYR A 308 -22.25 9.16 4.93
C TYR A 308 -20.98 10.00 4.95
N ARG A 309 -20.07 9.69 5.86
CA ARG A 309 -18.72 10.29 5.91
C ARG A 309 -17.71 9.33 5.30
N ARG A 310 -16.96 9.78 4.30
CA ARG A 310 -15.80 9.02 3.82
C ARG A 310 -14.77 8.91 4.95
N SER A 311 -14.41 7.69 5.31
CA SER A 311 -13.37 7.43 6.30
C SER A 311 -12.00 7.35 5.62
N HIS A 312 -10.97 7.73 6.38
CA HIS A 312 -9.55 7.63 5.98
C HIS A 312 -8.76 6.82 7.02
N ASN A 313 -9.46 6.04 7.84
CA ASN A 313 -8.89 5.14 8.84
C ASN A 313 -8.53 3.80 8.18
N ASP A 314 -8.70 2.70 8.91
CA ASP A 314 -8.55 1.37 8.34
C ASP A 314 -9.56 1.09 7.22
N HIS A 315 -9.16 0.22 6.30
CA HIS A 315 -10.02 -0.22 5.21
C HIS A 315 -9.77 -1.69 4.87
N ALA A 316 -10.81 -2.36 4.40
CA ALA A 316 -10.70 -3.72 3.90
C ALA A 316 -10.07 -3.72 2.50
N SER A 317 -9.34 -4.77 2.14
CA SER A 317 -8.91 -5.02 0.77
C SER A 317 -8.93 -6.49 0.42
N ALA A 318 -8.93 -6.78 -0.88
CA ALA A 318 -8.89 -8.13 -1.41
C ALA A 318 -8.05 -8.20 -2.68
N ALA A 319 -7.42 -9.36 -2.92
CA ALA A 319 -6.70 -9.67 -4.14
C ALA A 319 -7.01 -11.11 -4.59
N LEU A 320 -7.12 -11.31 -5.89
CA LEU A 320 -7.33 -12.61 -6.54
C LEU A 320 -6.40 -12.76 -7.75
N GLU A 321 -5.87 -13.97 -7.94
CA GLU A 321 -5.28 -14.44 -9.19
C GLU A 321 -6.18 -15.54 -9.76
N VAL A 322 -6.68 -15.35 -10.98
CA VAL A 322 -7.68 -16.23 -11.60
C VAL A 322 -7.26 -16.62 -13.01
N THR A 323 -7.39 -17.91 -13.32
CA THR A 323 -7.19 -18.49 -14.66
C THR A 323 -8.45 -19.22 -15.13
N ARG A 324 -8.47 -19.66 -16.40
CA ARG A 324 -9.45 -20.62 -16.88
C ARG A 324 -9.14 -22.01 -16.33
N SER A 325 -10.18 -22.77 -16.01
CA SER A 325 -10.01 -24.19 -15.67
C SER A 325 -9.59 -25.00 -16.91
N ASP A 326 -8.71 -25.98 -16.70
CA ASP A 326 -8.27 -26.92 -17.75
C ASP A 326 -9.31 -28.01 -18.04
N SER A 327 -10.19 -28.31 -17.07
CA SER A 327 -11.10 -29.46 -17.12
C SER A 327 -12.55 -29.12 -17.45
N ASP A 328 -12.96 -27.85 -17.32
CA ASP A 328 -14.31 -27.36 -17.59
C ASP A 328 -14.27 -25.91 -18.10
N SER A 329 -15.37 -25.39 -18.67
CA SER A 329 -15.50 -23.97 -19.06
C SER A 329 -15.57 -22.99 -17.86
N GLY A 330 -15.09 -23.39 -16.69
CA GLY A 330 -15.11 -22.64 -15.43
C GLY A 330 -13.82 -21.83 -15.18
N LEU A 331 -13.75 -21.20 -14.00
CA LEU A 331 -12.60 -20.42 -13.55
C LEU A 331 -11.91 -21.14 -12.39
N CYS A 332 -10.60 -20.97 -12.29
CA CYS A 332 -9.77 -21.48 -11.19
C CYS A 332 -9.08 -20.30 -10.49
N VAL A 333 -9.18 -20.25 -9.16
CA VAL A 333 -8.47 -19.27 -8.33
C VAL A 333 -7.09 -19.85 -8.00
N LEU A 334 -6.03 -19.21 -8.50
CA LEU A 334 -4.64 -19.61 -8.25
C LEU A 334 -4.11 -19.05 -6.93
N GLY A 335 -4.60 -17.88 -6.54
CA GLY A 335 -4.26 -17.22 -5.28
C GLY A 335 -5.34 -16.24 -4.85
N HIS A 336 -5.49 -16.08 -3.54
CA HIS A 336 -6.40 -15.10 -2.95
C HIS A 336 -5.82 -14.57 -1.65
N GLN A 337 -6.19 -13.34 -1.33
CA GLN A 337 -5.87 -12.71 -0.06
C GLN A 337 -6.95 -11.70 0.30
N CYS A 338 -7.35 -11.70 1.56
CA CYS A 338 -8.19 -10.68 2.17
C CYS A 338 -7.35 -9.89 3.18
N ALA A 339 -7.68 -8.63 3.44
CA ALA A 339 -6.97 -7.83 4.41
C ALA A 339 -7.82 -6.75 5.08
N VAL A 340 -7.34 -6.28 6.23
CA VAL A 340 -7.60 -4.95 6.78
C VAL A 340 -6.26 -4.22 6.87
N SER A 341 -6.19 -3.04 6.27
CA SER A 341 -4.99 -2.21 6.18
C SER A 341 -5.16 -0.91 6.96
N ASP A 342 -4.04 -0.31 7.36
CA ASP A 342 -3.97 0.99 8.03
C ASP A 342 -4.69 1.06 9.39
N LEU A 343 -4.76 -0.07 10.11
CA LEU A 343 -5.33 -0.10 11.46
C LEU A 343 -4.36 0.52 12.46
N GLN A 344 -4.74 1.64 13.08
CA GLN A 344 -3.89 2.37 14.03
C GLN A 344 -4.49 2.34 15.44
N LEU A 345 -3.77 1.72 16.39
CA LEU A 345 -4.26 1.50 17.74
C LEU A 345 -3.25 1.93 18.78
N ILE A 346 -3.69 2.75 19.74
CA ILE A 346 -2.90 3.09 20.92
C ILE A 346 -3.52 2.47 22.17
N LYS A 347 -2.72 1.71 22.92
CA LYS A 347 -3.05 1.26 24.27
C LYS A 347 -2.26 2.10 25.26
N VAL A 348 -2.95 2.87 26.11
CA VAL A 348 -2.33 3.90 26.95
C VAL A 348 -1.53 3.38 28.15
N LYS A 349 -1.75 2.13 28.57
CA LYS A 349 -1.04 1.44 29.65
C LYS A 349 -1.16 -0.08 29.52
N GLY A 350 -0.40 -0.84 30.31
CA GLY A 350 -0.36 -2.29 30.28
C GLY A 350 0.46 -2.83 29.11
N SER A 351 1.54 -2.13 28.73
CA SER A 351 2.50 -2.62 27.74
C SER A 351 3.92 -2.46 28.25
N ALA A 352 4.63 -3.57 28.39
CA ALA A 352 6.02 -3.60 28.83
C ALA A 352 6.95 -3.85 27.64
N PHE A 353 8.23 -3.51 27.81
CA PHE A 353 9.29 -3.93 26.90
C PHE A 353 10.61 -3.96 27.66
N ALA A 354 11.07 -5.16 28.00
CA ALA A 354 12.25 -5.43 28.81
C ALA A 354 12.85 -6.80 28.42
N GLY A 355 14.08 -7.07 28.85
CA GLY A 355 14.76 -8.34 28.57
C GLY A 355 15.31 -8.46 27.15
N PHE A 356 15.44 -7.36 26.42
CA PHE A 356 16.11 -7.34 25.12
C PHE A 356 17.63 -7.34 25.28
N VAL A 357 18.34 -7.75 24.22
CA VAL A 357 19.81 -7.78 24.20
C VAL A 357 20.37 -6.40 24.53
N ARG A 358 21.41 -6.35 25.37
CA ARG A 358 22.09 -5.12 25.75
C ARG A 358 23.57 -5.20 25.37
N ASP A 359 23.99 -4.27 24.52
CA ASP A 359 25.34 -4.15 23.98
C ASP A 359 25.71 -2.66 23.78
N GLU A 360 26.84 -2.40 23.12
CA GLU A 360 27.35 -1.05 22.82
C GLU A 360 26.42 -0.19 21.95
N TYR A 361 25.41 -0.78 21.29
CA TYR A 361 24.43 -0.08 20.46
C TYR A 361 23.14 0.25 21.21
N THR A 362 22.98 -0.23 22.45
CA THR A 362 21.73 -0.15 23.18
C THR A 362 21.57 1.19 23.92
N THR A 363 20.74 2.08 23.37
CA THR A 363 20.35 3.34 24.02
C THR A 363 18.96 3.30 24.67
N LEU A 364 18.14 2.31 24.30
CA LEU A 364 16.76 2.21 24.77
C LEU A 364 16.71 1.76 26.25
N PRO A 365 16.00 2.50 27.12
CA PRO A 365 15.72 2.04 28.48
C PRO A 365 14.67 0.92 28.47
N GLU A 366 14.75 0.04 29.45
CA GLU A 366 13.66 -0.91 29.69
C GLU A 366 12.46 -0.19 30.30
N THR A 367 11.25 -0.60 29.91
CA THR A 367 10.02 0.00 30.41
C THR A 367 9.10 -1.10 30.93
N SER A 368 8.67 -1.01 32.18
CA SER A 368 7.65 -1.89 32.75
C SER A 368 6.23 -1.52 32.32
N ASP A 369 6.01 -0.27 31.93
CA ASP A 369 4.74 0.21 31.38
C ASP A 369 4.94 1.45 30.49
N ARG A 370 4.34 1.44 29.30
CA ARG A 370 4.32 2.56 28.36
C ARG A 370 3.05 2.53 27.52
N PRO A 371 2.60 3.66 26.96
CA PRO A 371 1.66 3.59 25.87
C PRO A 371 2.31 2.84 24.71
N LEU A 372 1.57 1.93 24.09
CA LEU A 372 2.02 1.24 22.89
C LEU A 372 1.14 1.69 21.73
N PHE A 373 1.74 2.38 20.77
CA PHE A 373 1.06 2.81 19.54
C PHE A 373 1.53 1.95 18.37
N ILE A 374 0.60 1.20 17.78
CA ILE A 374 0.86 0.27 16.69
C ILE A 374 0.06 0.63 15.46
N TRP A 375 0.67 0.45 14.28
CA TRP A 375 -0.05 0.33 13.03
C TRP A 375 -0.02 -1.13 12.60
N LEU A 376 -1.13 -1.66 12.10
CA LEU A 376 -1.30 -3.05 11.71
C LEU A 376 -1.94 -3.15 10.32
N ASN A 377 -1.34 -3.97 9.46
CA ASN A 377 -1.98 -4.58 8.31
C ASN A 377 -2.15 -6.06 8.62
N ILE A 378 -3.39 -6.55 8.59
CA ILE A 378 -3.74 -7.94 8.90
C ILE A 378 -4.31 -8.56 7.64
N ARG A 379 -3.68 -9.62 7.14
CA ARG A 379 -4.07 -10.36 5.95
C ARG A 379 -4.47 -11.77 6.32
N TRP A 380 -5.41 -12.37 5.60
CA TRP A 380 -5.78 -13.77 5.78
C TRP A 380 -6.11 -14.43 4.45
N SER A 381 -5.91 -15.74 4.39
CA SER A 381 -6.39 -16.60 3.32
C SER A 381 -7.36 -17.63 3.87
N TYR A 382 -8.32 -18.03 3.05
CA TYR A 382 -9.24 -19.12 3.33
C TYR A 382 -8.68 -20.45 2.83
N LEU A 383 -9.02 -21.54 3.52
CA LEU A 383 -8.78 -22.91 3.02
C LEU A 383 -9.53 -23.16 1.70
N ASP A 384 -10.73 -22.60 1.57
CA ASP A 384 -11.50 -22.55 0.32
C ASP A 384 -11.76 -21.08 -0.06
N PRO A 385 -11.19 -20.56 -1.16
CA PRO A 385 -11.43 -19.19 -1.62
C PRO A 385 -12.92 -18.87 -1.83
N MET A 386 -13.76 -19.88 -2.08
CA MET A 386 -15.19 -19.69 -2.30
C MET A 386 -15.92 -19.17 -1.06
N ASP A 387 -15.37 -19.39 0.14
CA ASP A 387 -15.89 -18.82 1.38
C ASP A 387 -15.79 -17.28 1.43
N ALA A 388 -14.89 -16.67 0.65
CA ALA A 388 -14.81 -15.23 0.49
C ALA A 388 -15.65 -14.73 -0.70
N ILE A 389 -15.64 -15.50 -1.80
CA ILE A 389 -16.23 -15.12 -3.09
C ILE A 389 -17.76 -15.27 -3.09
N ALA A 390 -18.27 -16.38 -2.56
CA ALA A 390 -19.69 -16.72 -2.55
C ALA A 390 -20.07 -17.33 -1.19
N PRO A 391 -20.04 -16.53 -0.11
CA PRO A 391 -19.95 -17.00 1.29
C PRO A 391 -21.10 -17.85 1.88
N GLY A 392 -22.10 -18.25 1.09
CA GLY A 392 -23.15 -19.19 1.46
C GLY A 392 -23.62 -19.11 2.93
N GLU A 393 -23.47 -20.22 3.66
CA GLU A 393 -23.88 -20.45 5.05
C GLU A 393 -23.03 -19.68 6.09
N ARG A 394 -22.91 -18.35 5.96
CA ARG A 394 -22.22 -17.48 6.93
C ARG A 394 -20.75 -17.82 7.17
N ARG A 395 -20.05 -18.29 6.13
CA ARG A 395 -18.62 -18.63 6.19
C ARG A 395 -17.70 -17.43 5.95
N TYR A 396 -18.26 -16.28 5.59
CA TYR A 396 -17.51 -15.04 5.39
C TYR A 396 -16.87 -14.56 6.69
N VAL A 397 -15.60 -14.20 6.61
CA VAL A 397 -14.84 -13.50 7.64
C VAL A 397 -14.73 -12.03 7.24
N ALA A 398 -15.45 -11.17 7.96
CA ALA A 398 -15.46 -9.74 7.68
C ALA A 398 -14.24 -9.04 8.28
N ALA A 399 -13.66 -8.09 7.54
CA ALA A 399 -12.55 -7.26 7.99
C ALA A 399 -12.88 -6.50 9.28
N GLU A 400 -14.14 -6.07 9.43
CA GLU A 400 -14.66 -5.44 10.63
C GLU A 400 -14.54 -6.34 11.87
N GLN A 401 -14.80 -7.64 11.73
CA GLN A 401 -14.64 -8.60 12.83
C GLN A 401 -13.17 -8.85 13.18
N ILE A 402 -12.30 -8.90 12.17
CA ILE A 402 -10.84 -9.04 12.36
C ILE A 402 -10.28 -7.83 13.11
N ARG A 403 -10.70 -6.62 12.72
CA ARG A 403 -10.33 -5.38 13.41
C ARG A 403 -10.80 -5.40 14.87
N ASP A 404 -12.08 -5.67 15.11
CA ASP A 404 -12.65 -5.64 16.46
C ASP A 404 -11.99 -6.71 17.36
N LEU A 405 -11.67 -7.88 16.82
CA LEU A 405 -10.91 -8.91 17.51
C LEU A 405 -9.49 -8.44 17.87
N ALA A 406 -8.80 -7.73 16.96
CA ALA A 406 -7.52 -7.11 17.28
C ALA A 406 -7.65 -6.06 18.40
N HIS A 407 -8.74 -5.28 18.44
CA HIS A 407 -9.02 -4.37 19.55
C HIS A 407 -9.15 -5.12 20.89
N SER A 408 -9.97 -6.17 20.93
CA SER A 408 -10.23 -6.96 22.13
C SER A 408 -8.96 -7.62 22.66
N VAL A 409 -8.19 -8.28 21.79
CA VAL A 409 -6.94 -8.94 22.19
C VAL A 409 -5.91 -7.91 22.67
N PHE A 410 -5.79 -6.77 21.99
CA PHE A 410 -4.87 -5.72 22.43
C PHE A 410 -5.29 -5.12 23.76
N HIS A 411 -6.60 -4.97 24.02
CA HIS A 411 -7.13 -4.54 25.30
C HIS A 411 -6.82 -5.55 26.43
N GLU A 412 -7.11 -6.83 26.21
CA GLU A 412 -6.97 -7.92 27.20
C GLU A 412 -5.51 -8.18 27.61
N LEU A 413 -4.59 -8.17 26.66
CA LEU A 413 -3.22 -8.63 26.89
C LEU A 413 -2.31 -7.55 27.48
N ASN A 414 -1.65 -7.86 28.59
CA ASN A 414 -0.46 -7.14 29.02
C ASN A 414 0.72 -7.60 28.18
N SER A 415 0.87 -7.00 27.00
CA SER A 415 1.83 -7.50 26.01
C SER A 415 3.27 -7.11 26.38
N PRO A 416 4.23 -8.07 26.35
CA PRO A 416 5.64 -7.79 26.50
C PRO A 416 6.30 -7.24 25.21
N SER A 417 5.63 -7.35 24.06
CA SER A 417 6.16 -6.88 22.77
C SER A 417 5.10 -6.90 21.65
N ILE A 418 5.33 -6.19 20.55
CA ILE A 418 4.41 -6.26 19.39
C ILE A 418 4.40 -7.67 18.80
N GLN A 419 5.55 -8.35 18.78
CA GLN A 419 5.69 -9.74 18.32
C GLN A 419 4.74 -10.68 19.08
N ASN A 420 4.70 -10.58 20.41
CA ASN A 420 3.80 -11.40 21.22
C ASN A 420 2.33 -11.04 20.97
N LEU A 421 2.04 -9.74 20.86
CA LEU A 421 0.68 -9.25 20.58
C LEU A 421 0.12 -9.82 19.27
N ILE A 422 0.84 -9.66 18.15
CA ILE A 422 0.36 -10.11 16.83
C ILE A 422 0.23 -11.64 16.75
N TYR A 423 1.09 -12.38 17.46
CA TYR A 423 0.95 -13.83 17.59
C TYR A 423 -0.38 -14.22 18.25
N HIS A 424 -0.73 -13.59 19.39
CA HIS A 424 -1.99 -13.89 20.06
C HIS A 424 -3.22 -13.38 19.32
N ILE A 425 -3.13 -12.26 18.58
CA ILE A 425 -4.19 -11.82 17.67
C ILE A 425 -4.43 -12.89 16.61
N GLY A 426 -3.36 -13.37 15.94
CA GLY A 426 -3.50 -14.38 14.89
C GLY A 426 -4.03 -15.73 15.41
N LEU A 427 -3.59 -16.17 16.59
CA LEU A 427 -4.16 -17.36 17.24
C LEU A 427 -5.66 -17.20 17.47
N ARG A 428 -6.09 -16.07 18.08
CA ARG A 428 -7.50 -15.82 18.35
C ARG A 428 -8.33 -15.75 17.07
N ILE A 429 -7.82 -15.14 16.01
CA ILE A 429 -8.48 -15.13 14.69
C ILE A 429 -8.67 -16.56 14.18
N LEU A 430 -7.62 -17.39 14.16
CA LEU A 430 -7.71 -18.77 13.67
C LEU A 430 -8.64 -19.64 14.53
N THR A 431 -8.69 -19.41 15.85
CA THR A 431 -9.66 -20.07 16.74
C THR A 431 -11.10 -19.69 16.39
N ARG A 432 -11.38 -18.41 16.09
CA ARG A 432 -12.73 -17.93 15.77
C ARG A 432 -13.19 -18.36 14.39
N PHE A 433 -12.27 -18.44 13.43
CA PHE A 433 -12.59 -18.69 12.03
C PHE A 433 -11.89 -19.95 11.53
N PRO A 434 -12.41 -21.17 11.80
CA PRO A 434 -11.78 -22.44 11.43
C PRO A 434 -11.59 -22.66 9.92
N GLN A 435 -12.28 -21.88 9.08
CA GLN A 435 -12.17 -21.90 7.63
C GLN A 435 -10.94 -21.15 7.08
N LEU A 436 -10.23 -20.38 7.90
CA LEU A 436 -9.00 -19.70 7.47
C LEU A 436 -7.80 -20.66 7.42
N GLU A 437 -6.88 -20.44 6.51
CA GLU A 437 -5.64 -21.21 6.41
C GLU A 437 -4.55 -20.58 7.28
N GLU A 438 -4.37 -19.27 7.18
CA GLU A 438 -3.35 -18.51 7.88
C GLU A 438 -3.76 -17.04 8.05
N VAL A 439 -3.06 -16.35 8.96
CA VAL A 439 -3.16 -14.91 9.18
C VAL A 439 -1.77 -14.30 9.17
N ARG A 440 -1.54 -13.29 8.33
CA ARG A 440 -0.28 -12.57 8.18
C ARG A 440 -0.40 -11.15 8.72
N PHE A 441 0.67 -10.66 9.32
CA PHE A 441 0.76 -9.34 9.92
C PHE A 441 1.95 -8.59 9.33
N GLU A 442 1.73 -7.31 9.04
CA GLU A 442 2.77 -6.30 9.01
C GLU A 442 2.44 -5.26 10.08
N SER A 443 3.40 -4.94 10.95
CA SER A 443 3.20 -3.98 12.02
C SER A 443 4.23 -2.87 12.02
N ASN A 444 3.87 -1.69 12.52
CA ASN A 444 4.83 -0.63 12.86
C ASN A 444 4.70 -0.28 14.35
N ASN A 445 5.83 -0.04 15.00
CA ASN A 445 5.89 0.61 16.30
C ASN A 445 5.97 2.13 16.12
N ARG A 446 4.92 2.83 16.50
CA ARG A 446 4.79 4.30 16.41
C ARG A 446 4.70 4.95 17.79
N THR A 447 5.18 4.25 18.82
CA THR A 447 5.09 4.71 20.21
C THR A 447 5.73 6.07 20.39
N TRP A 448 5.01 6.97 21.05
CA TRP A 448 5.45 8.33 21.33
C TRP A 448 6.61 8.41 22.32
N GLU A 449 7.39 9.49 22.22
CA GLU A 449 8.43 9.84 23.19
C GLU A 449 7.78 10.54 24.40
N THR A 450 8.24 10.22 25.62
CA THR A 450 7.72 10.85 26.85
C THR A 450 8.43 12.18 27.12
N ILE A 451 7.66 13.23 27.40
CA ILE A 451 8.15 14.59 27.76
C ILE A 451 7.94 14.87 29.25
N VAL A 452 6.80 14.46 29.82
CA VAL A 452 6.52 14.59 31.25
C VAL A 452 6.05 13.23 31.78
N GLU A 453 6.83 12.65 32.70
CA GLU A 453 6.59 11.32 33.25
C GLU A 453 5.51 11.27 34.35
N SER A 454 5.24 12.40 35.02
CA SER A 454 4.24 12.50 36.09
C SER A 454 3.65 13.90 36.19
N ILE A 455 2.33 13.98 36.40
CA ILE A 455 1.61 15.22 36.68
C ILE A 455 1.14 15.19 38.15
N PRO A 456 1.36 16.24 38.96
CA PRO A 456 1.09 16.21 40.40
C PRO A 456 -0.34 15.81 40.80
N ASP A 457 -1.34 16.17 39.98
CA ASP A 457 -2.76 15.99 40.28
C ASP A 457 -3.44 14.87 39.44
N GLY A 458 -2.69 13.89 38.91
CA GLY A 458 -3.31 12.75 38.22
C GLY A 458 -2.34 11.72 37.63
N GLU A 459 -2.91 10.68 37.00
CA GLU A 459 -2.15 9.63 36.27
C GLU A 459 -1.63 10.10 34.89
N GLY A 460 -1.80 11.38 34.59
CA GLY A 460 -1.47 11.95 33.29
C GLY A 460 0.02 12.00 33.02
N ARG A 461 0.36 11.88 31.73
CA ARG A 461 1.71 12.01 31.18
C ARG A 461 1.63 12.84 29.89
N VAL A 462 2.73 13.48 29.51
CA VAL A 462 2.82 14.24 28.26
C VAL A 462 3.78 13.54 27.32
N TYR A 463 3.36 13.35 26.06
CA TYR A 463 4.12 12.68 25.02
C TYR A 463 4.24 13.55 23.77
N THR A 464 5.19 13.23 22.90
CA THR A 464 5.35 13.84 21.57
C THR A 464 5.68 12.78 20.52
N GLU A 465 5.46 13.11 19.26
CA GLU A 465 5.88 12.25 18.14
C GLU A 465 7.38 11.92 18.22
N PRO A 466 7.77 10.66 17.96
CA PRO A 466 9.16 10.25 17.95
C PRO A 466 9.88 10.77 16.69
N ARG A 467 11.18 10.51 16.62
CA ARG A 467 11.93 10.64 15.36
C ARG A 467 11.33 9.72 14.27
N PRO A 468 11.60 10.01 12.97
CA PRO A 468 11.05 9.21 11.86
C PRO A 468 11.26 7.69 11.89
N PRO A 469 12.38 7.13 12.41
CA PRO A 469 12.58 5.68 12.45
C PRO A 469 11.49 4.93 13.21
N TYR A 470 11.00 3.84 12.64
CA TYR A 470 10.00 2.97 13.27
C TYR A 470 10.47 1.51 13.22
N GLY A 471 10.21 0.76 14.29
CA GLY A 471 10.39 -0.70 14.27
C GLY A 471 9.23 -1.35 13.51
N PHE A 472 9.49 -2.41 12.75
CA PHE A 472 8.44 -3.15 12.05
C PHE A 472 8.60 -4.66 12.25
N GLN A 473 7.51 -5.40 12.08
CA GLN A 473 7.51 -6.86 12.14
C GLN A 473 6.67 -7.41 10.99
N GLY A 474 7.15 -8.51 10.40
CA GLY A 474 6.37 -9.35 9.49
C GLY A 474 6.23 -10.74 10.11
N PHE A 475 5.01 -11.26 10.24
CA PHE A 475 4.80 -12.57 10.85
C PHE A 475 3.55 -13.25 10.30
N ALA A 476 3.57 -14.57 10.18
CA ALA A 476 2.42 -15.39 9.79
C ALA A 476 2.10 -16.37 10.92
N VAL A 477 0.83 -16.40 11.36
CA VAL A 477 0.30 -17.43 12.24
C VAL A 477 -0.46 -18.44 11.39
N THR A 478 -0.12 -19.70 11.55
CA THR A 478 -0.70 -20.82 10.79
C THR A 478 -1.55 -21.73 11.66
N ARG A 479 -2.32 -22.62 11.03
CA ARG A 479 -3.04 -23.71 11.74
C ARG A 479 -2.12 -24.58 12.60
N ALA A 480 -0.88 -24.80 12.16
CA ALA A 480 0.10 -25.57 12.94
C ALA A 480 0.52 -24.84 14.23
N ASP A 481 0.58 -23.50 14.22
CA ASP A 481 0.83 -22.70 15.42
C ASP A 481 -0.33 -22.81 16.41
N LEU A 482 -1.57 -22.77 15.91
CA LEU A 482 -2.76 -22.94 16.74
C LEU A 482 -2.78 -24.32 17.41
N ALA A 483 -2.58 -25.39 16.64
CA ALA A 483 -2.55 -26.75 17.19
C ALA A 483 -1.45 -26.92 18.26
N ARG A 484 -0.26 -26.31 18.06
CA ARG A 484 0.81 -26.31 19.06
C ARG A 484 0.43 -25.55 20.33
N ALA A 485 -0.24 -24.41 20.19
CA ALA A 485 -0.69 -23.62 21.34
C ALA A 485 -1.78 -24.33 22.15
N GLU A 486 -2.70 -25.03 21.48
CA GLU A 486 -3.75 -25.84 22.12
C GLU A 486 -3.15 -27.02 22.88
N ALA A 487 -2.25 -27.79 22.27
CA ALA A 487 -1.57 -28.90 22.93
C ALA A 487 -0.78 -28.46 24.19
N ALA A 488 -0.09 -27.32 24.10
CA ALA A 488 0.62 -26.75 25.24
C ALA A 488 -0.32 -26.31 26.39
N ALA A 489 -1.53 -25.86 26.08
CA ALA A 489 -2.54 -25.47 27.07
C ALA A 489 -3.17 -26.69 27.78
N ASP A 490 -3.30 -27.81 27.08
CA ASP A 490 -3.86 -29.06 27.60
C ASP A 490 -2.84 -29.90 28.42
N GLY A 491 -1.61 -29.40 28.60
CA GLY A 491 -0.56 -30.09 29.34
C GLY A 491 0.08 -31.24 28.55
N GLU A 492 -0.26 -31.38 27.27
CA GLU A 492 0.36 -32.29 26.31
C GLU A 492 1.49 -31.56 25.57
N ALA A 493 2.58 -31.26 26.27
CA ALA A 493 3.84 -30.97 25.59
C ALA A 493 4.74 -32.23 25.64
N PRO A 494 5.47 -32.56 24.55
CA PRO A 494 6.46 -33.64 24.56
C PRO A 494 7.60 -33.41 25.56
#